data_AF-A0A453EAD8-F1
#
_entry.id   AF-A0A453EAD8-F1
#
_cell.length_a   1.000
_cell.length_b   1.000
_cell.length_c   1.000
_cell.angle_alpha   90.00
_cell.angle_beta   90.00
_cell.angle_gamma   90.00
#
_symmetry.space_group_name_H-M   'P 1'
#
loop_
_entity.id
_entity.type
_entity.pdbx_description
1 polymer ?
#
loop_
_entity_poly.entity_id
_entity_poly.type
_entity_poly.pdbx_seq_one_letter_code
_entity_poly.pdbx_strand_id
1 'polypeptide(L)'
;MLVIGGRLVFFYPVLRDDDVADAAKFPEHPCFKLVSSCEQILSLRYSRVLLTMVKVEPYTEEVERVGEERHQEFRENHQKWMEEGNLHSAVFSPAEHDGKPKFDKDSKPKYRGKYV
;
A
#
# COMPACT_ATOMS: atom_id res chain seq x y z
N MET A 1 16.63 -8.78 15.47
CA MET A 1 16.14 -9.12 14.11
C MET A 1 15.38 -10.43 14.14
N LEU A 2 14.42 -10.64 13.22
CA LEU A 2 13.80 -11.95 12.98
C LEU A 2 14.86 -13.01 12.62
N VAL A 3 14.70 -14.22 13.14
CA VAL A 3 15.50 -15.40 12.76
C VAL A 3 15.09 -15.93 11.38
N ILE A 4 15.96 -16.70 10.72
CA ILE A 4 15.61 -17.39 9.47
C ILE A 4 14.42 -18.32 9.73
N GLY A 5 13.44 -18.33 8.81
CA GLY A 5 12.16 -19.03 8.98
C GLY A 5 11.14 -18.29 9.86
N GLY A 6 11.55 -17.22 10.56
CA GLY A 6 10.65 -16.34 11.30
C GLY A 6 9.66 -15.63 10.37
N ARG A 7 8.44 -15.38 10.85
CA ARG A 7 7.37 -14.76 10.07
C ARG A 7 7.17 -13.30 10.46
N LEU A 8 7.06 -12.45 9.43
CA LEU A 8 6.58 -11.08 9.54
C LEU A 8 5.14 -11.04 9.05
N VAL A 9 4.22 -10.64 9.93
CA VAL A 9 2.78 -10.61 9.63
C VAL A 9 2.22 -9.22 9.93
N PHE A 10 1.58 -8.60 8.96
CA PHE A 10 1.03 -7.24 9.11
C PHE A 10 -0.12 -6.97 8.14
N PHE A 11 -0.95 -5.98 8.45
CA PHE A 11 -1.98 -5.48 7.55
C PHE A 11 -1.42 -4.40 6.63
N TYR A 12 -1.68 -4.54 5.33
CA TYR A 12 -1.34 -3.56 4.30
C TYR A 12 -2.61 -2.90 3.76
N PRO A 13 -2.76 -1.56 3.83
CA PRO A 13 -3.96 -0.87 3.36
C PRO A 13 -4.04 -0.92 1.82
N VAL A 14 -5.23 -1.14 1.28
CA VAL A 14 -5.48 -1.21 -0.16
C VAL A 14 -6.70 -0.38 -0.52
N LEU A 15 -6.58 0.43 -1.58
CA LEU A 15 -7.70 1.06 -2.25
C LEU A 15 -8.34 0.04 -3.20
N ARG A 16 -9.65 -0.14 -3.09
CA ARG A 16 -10.44 -0.95 -4.02
C ARG A 16 -10.91 -0.04 -5.14
N ASP A 17 -10.21 -0.08 -6.26
CA ASP A 17 -10.71 0.50 -7.52
C ASP A 17 -11.28 -0.62 -8.39
N ASP A 18 -12.51 -0.42 -8.89
CA ASP A 18 -13.26 -1.44 -9.63
C ASP A 18 -12.64 -1.78 -11.00
N ASP A 19 -11.77 -0.90 -11.52
CA ASP A 19 -11.21 -1.00 -12.88
C ASP A 19 -9.75 -1.49 -12.92
N VAL A 20 -9.07 -1.60 -11.77
CA VAL A 20 -7.64 -1.93 -11.73
C VAL A 20 -7.44 -3.25 -11.03
N ALA A 21 -7.69 -4.32 -11.77
CA ALA A 21 -7.17 -5.66 -11.47
C ALA A 21 -5.63 -5.74 -11.61
N ASP A 22 -4.90 -4.63 -11.42
CA ASP A 22 -3.45 -4.71 -11.28
C ASP A 22 -3.17 -5.35 -9.92
N ALA A 23 -2.46 -6.47 -9.98
CA ALA A 23 -1.90 -7.13 -8.83
C ALA A 23 -1.26 -6.08 -7.92
N ALA A 24 -1.89 -5.80 -6.77
CA ALA A 24 -1.35 -4.89 -5.78
C ALA A 24 0.10 -5.31 -5.52
N LYS A 25 1.06 -4.47 -5.93
CA LYS A 25 2.48 -4.74 -5.69
C LYS A 25 2.72 -4.57 -4.21
N PHE A 26 2.60 -5.66 -3.48
CA PHE A 26 2.93 -5.70 -2.06
C PHE A 26 4.41 -5.35 -1.87
N PRO A 27 4.78 -4.80 -0.71
CA PRO A 27 6.17 -4.50 -0.43
C PRO A 27 7.03 -5.77 -0.56
N GLU A 28 8.19 -5.62 -1.19
CA GLU A 28 9.16 -6.69 -1.38
C GLU A 28 10.46 -6.36 -0.67
N HIS A 29 11.18 -7.39 -0.24
CA HIS A 29 12.48 -7.23 0.41
C HIS A 29 13.34 -8.47 0.14
N PRO A 30 14.64 -8.33 -0.19
CA PRO A 30 15.49 -9.48 -0.54
C PRO A 30 15.55 -10.56 0.56
N CYS A 31 15.51 -10.16 1.83
CA CYS A 31 15.51 -11.10 2.95
C CYS A 31 14.15 -11.79 3.23
N PHE A 32 13.06 -11.39 2.57
CA PHE A 32 11.71 -11.88 2.86
C PHE A 32 10.99 -12.38 1.61
N LYS A 33 10.24 -13.47 1.77
CA LYS A 33 9.36 -13.99 0.73
C LYS A 33 7.91 -13.95 1.19
N LEU A 34 7.01 -13.45 0.34
CA LEU A 34 5.56 -13.52 0.59
C LEU A 34 5.09 -14.98 0.57
N VAL A 35 4.42 -15.41 1.64
CA VAL A 35 3.89 -16.77 1.79
C VAL A 35 2.38 -16.80 1.59
N SER A 36 1.69 -15.78 2.09
CA SER A 36 0.23 -15.69 2.01
C SER A 36 -0.22 -14.23 2.03
N SER A 37 -1.30 -13.96 1.34
CA SER A 37 -2.06 -12.71 1.40
C SER A 37 -3.54 -13.03 1.59
N CYS A 38 -4.23 -12.28 2.43
CA CYS A 38 -5.67 -12.44 2.65
C CYS A 38 -6.32 -11.06 2.76
N GLU A 39 -7.22 -10.74 1.83
CA GLU A 39 -7.93 -9.47 1.83
C GLU A 39 -9.09 -9.48 2.83
N GLN A 40 -9.19 -8.42 3.62
CA GLN A 40 -10.34 -8.07 4.44
C GLN A 40 -10.94 -6.76 3.92
N ILE A 41 -12.15 -6.85 3.38
CA ILE A 41 -12.93 -5.70 2.93
C ILE A 41 -13.44 -4.93 4.14
N LEU A 42 -13.15 -3.64 4.20
CA LEU A 42 -13.61 -2.75 5.27
C LEU A 42 -14.77 -1.86 4.81
N SER A 43 -14.76 -1.45 3.55
CA SER A 43 -15.81 -0.66 2.89
C SER A 43 -15.78 -0.90 1.37
N LEU A 44 -16.67 -0.23 0.62
CA LEU A 44 -16.65 -0.29 -0.84
C LEU A 44 -15.33 0.24 -1.45
N ARG A 45 -14.70 1.24 -0.83
CA ARG A 45 -13.49 1.90 -1.34
C ARG A 45 -12.18 1.37 -0.71
N TYR A 46 -12.27 0.80 0.49
CA TYR A 46 -11.08 0.44 1.28
C TYR A 46 -11.12 -1.02 1.71
N SER A 47 -9.99 -1.68 1.57
CA SER A 47 -9.69 -2.96 2.20
C SER A 47 -8.32 -2.91 2.87
N ARG A 48 -8.00 -4.00 3.58
CA ARG A 48 -6.66 -4.27 4.07
C ARG A 48 -6.30 -5.71 3.74
N VAL A 49 -5.06 -5.96 3.40
CA VAL A 49 -4.55 -7.31 3.12
C VAL A 49 -3.65 -7.73 4.27
N LEU A 50 -3.97 -8.85 4.92
CA LEU A 50 -3.05 -9.48 5.87
C LEU A 50 -1.94 -10.17 5.08
N LEU A 51 -0.75 -9.59 5.10
CA LEU A 51 0.44 -10.15 4.47
C LEU A 51 1.20 -11.00 5.48
N THR A 52 1.59 -12.20 5.05
CA THR A 52 2.49 -13.09 5.79
C THR A 52 3.73 -13.31 4.96
N MET A 53 4.87 -12.85 5.46
CA MET A 53 6.17 -13.05 4.86
C MET A 53 7.04 -13.92 5.76
N VAL A 54 7.94 -14.69 5.16
CA VAL A 54 8.94 -15.49 5.88
C VAL A 54 10.34 -14.97 5.58
N LYS A 55 11.17 -14.86 6.61
CA LYS A 55 12.58 -14.51 6.43
C LYS A 55 13.32 -15.69 5.83
N VAL A 56 13.87 -15.52 4.63
CA VAL A 56 14.57 -16.57 3.87
C VAL A 56 16.08 -16.37 3.84
N GLU A 57 16.55 -15.11 3.89
CA GLU A 57 17.98 -14.77 3.83
C GLU A 57 18.40 -13.91 5.02
N PRO A 58 19.70 -13.93 5.40
CA PRO A 58 20.23 -13.01 6.41
C PRO A 58 20.22 -11.57 5.89
N TYR A 59 20.30 -10.62 6.82
CA TYR A 59 20.50 -9.22 6.48
C TYR A 59 22.00 -8.98 6.34
N THR A 60 22.46 -8.66 5.14
CA THR A 60 23.87 -8.46 4.82
C THR A 60 24.20 -6.96 4.76
N GLU A 61 25.49 -6.63 4.87
CA GLU A 61 25.98 -5.24 4.72
C GLU A 61 25.59 -4.63 3.37
N GLU A 62 25.49 -5.45 2.31
CA GLU A 62 25.02 -4.99 1.01
C GLU A 62 23.54 -4.56 1.06
N VAL A 63 22.68 -5.36 1.70
CA VAL A 63 21.26 -5.01 1.86
C VAL A 63 21.12 -3.75 2.70
N GLU A 64 21.95 -3.59 3.73
CA GLU A 64 22.00 -2.38 4.54
C GLU A 64 22.37 -1.15 3.72
N ARG A 65 23.48 -1.21 2.97
CA ARG A 65 23.93 -0.12 2.10
C ARG A 65 22.86 0.27 1.08
N VAL A 66 22.24 -0.70 0.41
CA VAL A 66 21.15 -0.43 -0.55
C VAL A 66 19.94 0.21 0.14
N GLY A 67 19.62 -0.21 1.37
CA GLY A 67 18.56 0.38 2.18
C GLY A 67 18.86 1.84 2.55
N GLU A 68 20.10 2.14 2.95
CA GLU A 68 20.55 3.49 3.28
C GLU A 68 20.50 4.42 2.06
N GLU A 69 20.99 3.96 0.91
CA GLU A 69 20.96 4.71 -0.35
C GLU A 69 19.52 5.07 -0.75
N ARG A 70 18.61 4.10 -0.73
CA ARG A 70 17.18 4.34 -1.00
C ARG A 70 16.55 5.30 0.01
N HIS A 71 16.95 5.21 1.28
CA HIS A 71 16.45 6.12 2.32
C HIS A 71 16.94 7.56 2.08
N GLN A 72 18.21 7.75 1.73
CA GLN A 72 18.77 9.05 1.39
C GLN A 72 18.07 9.62 0.15
N GLU A 73 17.94 8.84 -0.91
CA GLU A 73 17.22 9.22 -2.13
C GLU A 73 15.79 9.66 -1.82
N PHE A 74 15.05 8.88 -1.02
CA PHE A 74 13.70 9.24 -0.62
C PHE A 74 13.65 10.58 0.14
N ARG A 75 14.60 10.83 1.04
CA ARG A 75 14.67 12.08 1.81
C ARG A 75 14.96 13.29 0.92
N GLU A 76 15.91 13.15 0.01
CA GLU A 76 16.26 14.20 -0.94
C GLU A 76 15.10 14.50 -1.89
N ASN A 77 14.47 13.46 -2.43
CA ASN A 77 13.29 13.60 -3.29
C ASN A 77 12.14 14.26 -2.54
N HIS A 78 11.88 13.86 -1.29
CA HIS A 78 10.86 14.48 -0.45
C HIS A 78 11.17 15.97 -0.19
N GLN A 79 12.43 16.33 0.09
CA GLN A 79 12.84 17.71 0.29
C GLN A 79 12.61 18.56 -0.98
N LYS A 80 13.03 18.06 -2.15
CA LYS A 80 12.77 18.73 -3.44
C LYS A 80 11.27 18.91 -3.67
N TRP A 81 10.46 17.89 -3.36
CA TRP A 81 9.01 17.96 -3.52
C TRP A 81 8.35 19.01 -2.61
N MET A 82 8.91 19.21 -1.41
CA MET A 82 8.48 20.27 -0.48
C MET A 82 8.88 21.67 -0.94
N GLU A 83 10.03 21.81 -1.61
CA GLU A 83 10.56 23.09 -2.08
C GLU A 83 9.97 23.52 -3.44
N GLU A 84 9.77 22.58 -4.36
CA GLU A 84 9.35 22.82 -5.75
C GLU A 84 7.83 22.70 -5.96
N GLY A 85 7.10 22.04 -5.05
CA GLY A 85 5.75 21.56 -5.32
C GLY A 85 4.70 21.90 -4.25
N ASN A 86 3.48 22.18 -4.72
CA ASN A 86 2.25 22.24 -3.92
C ASN A 86 1.84 20.81 -3.49
N LEU A 87 2.62 20.22 -2.57
CA LEU A 87 2.39 18.88 -2.01
C LEU A 87 0.93 18.70 -1.59
N HIS A 88 0.37 19.75 -0.98
CA HIS A 88 -1.01 19.74 -0.52
C HIS A 88 -2.00 19.57 -1.68
N SER A 89 -1.84 20.28 -2.80
CA SER A 89 -2.71 20.04 -3.96
C SER A 89 -2.47 18.68 -4.61
N ALA A 90 -1.23 18.21 -4.71
CA ALA A 90 -0.97 16.93 -5.36
C ALA A 90 -1.59 15.73 -4.59
N VAL A 91 -1.64 15.82 -3.26
CA VAL A 91 -2.15 14.75 -2.38
C VAL A 91 -3.64 14.90 -2.08
N PHE A 92 -4.13 16.13 -1.89
CA PHE A 92 -5.50 16.39 -1.44
C PHE A 92 -6.43 16.95 -2.52
N SER A 93 -5.93 17.31 -3.69
CA SER A 93 -6.83 17.65 -4.79
C SER A 93 -7.66 16.43 -5.16
N PRO A 94 -8.98 16.58 -5.30
CA PRO A 94 -9.81 15.51 -5.85
C PRO A 94 -9.25 15.11 -7.21
N ALA A 95 -9.09 13.81 -7.47
CA ALA A 95 -8.83 13.35 -8.82
C ALA A 95 -9.93 13.90 -9.73
N GLU A 96 -9.55 14.68 -10.75
CA GLU A 96 -10.49 15.17 -11.75
C GLU A 96 -11.02 13.96 -12.52
N HIS A 97 -12.17 13.45 -12.10
CA HIS A 97 -12.95 12.55 -12.94
C HIS A 97 -13.49 13.39 -14.09
N ASP A 98 -12.78 13.37 -15.22
CA ASP A 98 -13.31 13.81 -16.50
C ASP A 98 -14.62 13.03 -16.77
N GLY A 99 -15.74 13.77 -16.76
CA GLY A 99 -17.04 13.28 -17.22
C GLY A 99 -17.87 12.50 -16.19
N LYS A 100 -18.62 13.21 -15.33
CA LYS A 100 -19.80 12.62 -14.67
C LYS A 100 -20.94 12.41 -15.69
N PRO A 101 -21.49 11.19 -15.89
CA PRO A 101 -22.93 11.06 -15.92
C PRO A 101 -23.44 11.13 -14.47
N LYS A 102 -24.60 11.77 -14.27
CA LYS A 102 -25.22 11.94 -12.95
C LYS A 102 -25.39 10.58 -12.26
N PHE A 103 -24.59 10.33 -11.22
CA PHE A 103 -24.65 9.10 -10.44
C PHE A 103 -25.89 9.15 -9.53
N ASP A 104 -26.92 8.38 -9.87
CA ASP A 104 -28.15 8.25 -9.09
C ASP A 104 -27.82 7.70 -7.70
N LYS A 105 -28.08 8.52 -6.67
CA LYS A 105 -27.62 8.32 -5.29
C LYS A 105 -28.29 7.11 -4.62
N ASP A 106 -29.33 6.56 -5.23
CA ASP A 106 -30.16 5.46 -4.72
C ASP A 106 -29.70 4.06 -5.18
N SER A 107 -28.71 3.97 -6.08
CA SER A 107 -28.26 2.69 -6.66
C SER A 107 -27.14 1.99 -5.87
N LYS A 108 -26.51 2.65 -4.89
CA LYS A 108 -25.40 2.03 -4.14
C LYS A 108 -25.92 1.12 -3.04
N PRO A 109 -25.54 -0.17 -2.99
CA PRO A 109 -25.90 -1.04 -1.89
C PRO A 109 -25.37 -0.44 -0.58
N LYS A 110 -26.29 -0.12 0.34
CA LYS A 110 -25.95 0.36 1.69
C LYS A 110 -25.14 -0.71 2.38
N TYR A 111 -23.93 -0.35 2.82
CA TYR A 111 -23.09 -1.20 3.66
C TYR A 111 -23.88 -1.61 4.90
N ARG A 112 -24.32 -2.86 4.94
CA ARG A 112 -25.01 -3.44 6.08
C ARG A 112 -23.92 -3.96 7.00
N GLY A 113 -23.61 -3.19 8.05
CA GLY A 113 -22.65 -3.61 9.07
C GLY A 113 -22.98 -5.03 9.53
N LYS A 114 -21.97 -5.90 9.59
CA LYS A 114 -22.15 -7.23 10.16
C LYS A 114 -22.35 -7.04 11.66
N TYR A 115 -23.58 -7.19 12.12
CA TYR A 115 -23.89 -7.34 13.53
C TYR A 115 -23.16 -8.60 14.03
N VAL A 116 -22.39 -8.45 15.11
CA VAL A 116 -22.03 -9.56 16.00
C VAL A 116 -23.25 -9.87 16.86
#